data_AF-A0A380MME9-F1
#
_entry.id   AF-A0A380MME9-F1
#
_cell.length_a   1.000
_cell.length_b   1.000
_cell.length_c   1.000
_cell.angle_alpha   90.00
_cell.angle_beta   90.00
_cell.angle_gamma   90.00
#
_symmetry.space_group_name_H-M   'P 1'
#
loop_
_entity.id
_entity.type
_entity.pdbx_description
1 polymer ?
#
loop_
_entity_poly.entity_id
_entity_poly.type
_entity_poly.pdbx_seq_one_letter_code
_entity_poly.pdbx_strand_id
1 'polypeptide(L)' 'MQHFDFNEALKAIQAGKPITGSDGVLAPLIKQLTEAALSAEIESYLGQNLNSNNRRNGYRFIPPIRLKRCIASFVS' A
#
# COMPACT_ATOMS: atom_id res chain seq x y z
N MET A 1 -11.56 -3.79 -1.89
CA MET A 1 -10.52 -2.81 -2.25
C MET A 1 -11.12 -1.43 -2.10
N GLN A 2 -10.45 -0.50 -1.41
CA GLN A 2 -10.85 0.91 -1.52
C GLN A 2 -10.62 1.35 -2.96
N HIS A 3 -11.59 2.04 -3.56
CA HIS A 3 -11.44 2.64 -4.88
C HIS A 3 -10.90 4.07 -4.70
N PHE A 4 -9.91 4.45 -5.50
CA PHE A 4 -9.36 5.81 -5.44
C PHE A 4 -10.27 6.76 -6.23
N ASP A 5 -10.84 7.77 -5.57
CA ASP A 5 -11.67 8.77 -6.23
C ASP A 5 -10.82 9.93 -6.75
N PHE A 6 -10.67 9.97 -8.08
CA PHE A 6 -9.93 11.03 -8.76
C PHE A 6 -10.60 12.40 -8.65
N ASN A 7 -11.93 12.47 -8.54
CA ASN A 7 -12.63 13.74 -8.41
C ASN A 7 -12.39 14.38 -7.03
N GLU A 8 -12.37 13.57 -5.98
CA GLU A 8 -12.03 14.03 -4.64
C GLU A 8 -10.57 14.48 -4.58
N ALA A 9 -9.66 13.73 -5.20
CA ALA A 9 -8.26 14.09 -5.31
C ALA A 9 -8.06 15.44 -6.02
N LEU A 10 -8.76 15.69 -7.14
CA LEU A 10 -8.69 16.96 -7.86
C LEU A 10 -9.19 18.14 -7.02
N LYS A 11 -10.30 17.97 -6.29
CA LYS A 11 -10.82 18.99 -5.37
C LYS A 11 -9.82 19.28 -4.24
N ALA A 12 -9.16 18.25 -3.71
CA ALA A 12 -8.15 18.43 -2.66
C ALA A 12 -6.91 19.17 -3.15
N ILE A 13 -6.47 18.93 -4.40
CA ILE A 13 -5.38 19.68 -5.04
C ILE A 13 -5.78 21.15 -5.22
N GLN A 14 -7.01 21.41 -5.69
CA GLN A 14 -7.55 22.77 -5.82
C GLN A 14 -7.67 23.49 -4.47
N ALA A 15 -7.97 22.76 -3.40
CA ALA A 15 -8.02 23.28 -2.03
C ALA A 15 -6.64 23.54 -1.41
N GLY A 16 -5.54 23.31 -2.15
CA GLY A 16 -4.17 23.54 -1.68
C GLY A 16 -3.62 22.44 -0.78
N LYS A 17 -4.24 21.26 -0.75
CA LYS A 17 -3.70 20.11 -0.01
C LYS A 17 -2.39 19.66 -0.68
N PRO A 18 -1.35 19.34 0.10
CA PRO A 18 -0.09 18.88 -0.47
C PRO A 18 -0.31 17.62 -1.33
N ILE A 19 0.31 17.59 -2.52
CA ILE A 19 0.20 16.46 -3.45
C ILE A 19 1.01 15.26 -2.93
N THR A 20 2.16 15.55 -2.31
CA THR A 20 3.12 14.60 -1.78
C THR A 20 3.15 14.61 -0.25
N GLY A 21 3.75 13.58 0.37
CA GLY A 21 3.81 13.43 1.83
C GLY A 21 2.77 12.46 2.39
N SER A 22 2.82 12.21 3.71
CA SER A 22 1.98 11.17 4.34
C SER A 22 0.49 11.46 4.31
N ASP A 23 0.12 12.73 4.32
CA ASP A 23 -1.26 13.20 4.24
C ASP A 23 -1.56 13.77 2.85
N GLY A 24 -0.66 13.50 1.91
CA GLY A 24 -0.75 13.97 0.55
C GLY A 24 -1.87 13.29 -0.22
N VAL A 25 -2.37 13.97 -1.24
CA VAL A 25 -3.48 13.48 -2.08
C VAL A 25 -3.16 12.12 -2.71
N LEU A 26 -1.89 11.84 -3.00
CA LEU A 26 -1.43 10.58 -3.62
C LEU A 26 -1.15 9.45 -2.62
N ALA A 27 -1.13 9.72 -1.31
CA ALA A 27 -0.85 8.71 -0.29
C ALA A 27 -1.76 7.45 -0.36
N PRO A 28 -3.08 7.56 -0.62
CA PRO A 28 -3.95 6.39 -0.74
C PRO A 28 -3.59 5.53 -1.95
N LEU A 29 -3.17 6.16 -3.05
CA LEU A 29 -2.80 5.49 -4.29
C LEU A 29 -1.47 4.73 -4.14
N ILE A 30 -0.48 5.35 -3.49
CA ILE A 30 0.78 4.68 -3.15
C ILE A 30 0.51 3.48 -2.24
N LYS A 31 -0.34 3.64 -1.21
CA LYS A 31 -0.72 2.54 -0.31
C LYS A 31 -1.33 1.37 -1.07
N GLN A 32 -2.30 1.63 -1.96
CA GLN A 32 -2.92 0.58 -2.78
C GLN A 32 -1.91 -0.17 -3.63
N LEU A 33 -1.01 0.56 -4.29
CA LEU A 33 0.04 -0.03 -5.12
C LEU A 33 0.98 -0.92 -4.31
N THR A 34 1.43 -0.45 -3.14
CA THR A 34 2.34 -1.22 -2.28
C THR A 34 1.65 -2.46 -1.69
N GLU A 35 0.39 -2.36 -1.27
CA GLU A 35 -0.37 -3.51 -0.77
C GLU A 35 -0.65 -4.56 -1.85
N ALA A 36 -0.90 -4.12 -3.10
CA ALA A 36 -1.06 -5.01 -4.24
C ALA A 36 0.25 -5.74 -4.56
N ALA A 37 1.38 -5.02 -4.61
CA ALA A 37 2.70 -5.59 -4.84
C ALA A 37 3.07 -6.63 -3.77
N LEU A 38 2.86 -6.30 -2.48
CA LEU A 38 3.15 -7.22 -1.37
C LEU A 38 2.24 -8.47 -1.39
N SER A 39 0.97 -8.30 -1.74
CA SER A 39 0.04 -9.42 -1.88
C SER A 39 0.45 -10.36 -3.02
N ALA A 40 0.88 -9.79 -4.15
CA ALA A 40 1.40 -10.55 -5.28
C ALA A 40 2.70 -11.30 -4.92
N GLU A 41 3.58 -10.68 -4.12
CA GLU A 41 4.80 -11.33 -3.62
C GLU A 41 4.48 -12.56 -2.77
N ILE A 42 3.52 -12.46 -1.84
CA ILE A 42 3.08 -13.59 -1.01
C ILE A 42 2.47 -14.70 -1.86
N GLU A 43 1.64 -14.36 -2.84
CA GLU A 43 1.02 -15.33 -3.74
C GLU A 43 2.07 -16.05 -4.60
N SER A 44 3.04 -15.32 -5.11
CA SER A 44 4.18 -15.88 -5.84
C SER A 44 5.02 -16.83 -4.97
N TYR A 45 5.35 -16.43 -3.73
CA TYR A 45 6.12 -17.26 -2.81
C TYR A 45 5.40 -18.57 -2.47
N LEU A 46 4.09 -18.51 -2.18
CA LEU A 46 3.29 -19.70 -1.89
C LEU A 46 3.16 -20.63 -3.11
N GLY A 47 3.02 -20.06 -4.32
CA GLY A 47 2.99 -20.83 -5.56
C GLY A 47 4.32 -21.52 -5.88
N GLN A 48 5.45 -20.90 -5.50
CA GLN A 48 6.78 -21.48 -5.69
C GLN A 48 7.15 -22.50 -4.60
N ASN A 49 6.66 -22.31 -3.37
CA ASN A 49 7.02 -23.13 -2.19
C ASN A 49 5.88 -24.05 -1.75
N LEU A 50 5.28 -24.79 -2.69
CA LEU A 50 4.16 -25.71 -2.45
C LEU A 50 4.47 -26.82 -1.43
N ASN A 51 5.75 -27.15 -1.25
CA ASN A 51 6.21 -28.20 -0.34
C ASN A 51 6.41 -27.68 1.10
N SER A 52 6.36 -26.36 1.30
CA SER A 52 6.40 -25.77 2.63
C SER A 52 5.00 -25.81 3.24
N ASN A 53 4.87 -26.25 4.49
CA ASN A 53 3.59 -26.24 5.23
C ASN A 53 3.09 -24.81 5.54
N ASN A 54 3.71 -23.77 4.97
CA ASN A 54 3.37 -22.38 5.19
C ASN A 54 2.08 -22.02 4.45
N ARG A 55 1.14 -21.42 5.16
CA ARG A 55 -0.13 -20.93 4.61
C ARG A 55 -0.29 -19.45 4.93
N ARG A 56 -1.11 -18.76 4.14
CA ARG A 56 -1.39 -17.33 4.33
C ARG A 56 -2.10 -17.11 5.67
N ASN A 57 -1.45 -16.38 6.59
CA ASN A 57 -1.98 -16.13 7.92
C ASN A 57 -2.85 -14.86 7.98
N GLY A 58 -4.00 -14.91 7.30
CA GLY A 58 -4.99 -13.83 7.29
C GLY A 58 -4.53 -12.53 6.62
N TYR A 59 -5.30 -11.46 6.81
CA TYR A 59 -5.00 -10.11 6.34
C TYR A 59 -4.73 -9.18 7.52
N ARG A 60 -3.58 -8.52 7.52
CA ARG A 60 -3.25 -7.50 8.50
C ARG A 60 -3.38 -6.13 7.86
N PHE A 61 -4.37 -5.36 8.29
CA PHE A 61 -4.45 -3.95 7.92
C PHE A 61 -3.20 -3.22 8.43
N ILE A 62 -2.44 -2.63 7.51
CA ILE A 62 -1.28 -1.82 7.85
C ILE A 62 -1.76 -0.37 7.98
N PRO A 63 -1.82 0.19 9.21
CA PRO A 63 -2.15 1.59 9.37
C PRO A 63 -1.02 2.46 8.78
N PRO A 64 -1.32 3.71 8.36
CA PRO A 64 -0.37 4.61 7.70
C PRO A 64 0.95 4.77 8.48
N ILE A 65 0.88 4.73 9.81
CA ILE A 65 2.03 4.86 10.72
C ILE A 65 3.05 3.73 10.54
N ARG A 66 2.61 2.50 10.24
CA ARG A 66 3.53 1.37 9.99
C ARG A 66 4.10 1.37 8.57
N LEU A 67 3.40 1.93 7.60
CA LEU A 67 3.91 2.09 6.23
C LEU A 67 5.14 3.01 6.19
N LYS A 68 5.15 4.08 7.03
CA LYS A 68 6.29 5.00 7.20
C LYS A 68 7.59 4.27 7.52
N ARG A 69 7.51 3.19 8.32
CA ARG A 69 8.70 2.42 8.74
C ARG A 69 9.15 1.41 7.67
N CYS A 70 8.23 0.83 6.89
CA CYS A 70 8.58 -0.08 5.79
C CYS A 70 9.19 0.64 4.59
N ILE A 71 8.64 1.79 4.15
CA ILE A 71 9.17 2.52 2.99
C ILE A 71 10.57 3.08 3.28
N ALA A 72 10.80 3.60 4.49
CA ALA A 72 12.11 4.10 4.89
C ALA A 72 13.21 3.01 4.91
N SER A 73 12.84 1.75 5.16
CA SER A 73 13.78 0.62 5.14
C SER A 73 14.03 0.05 3.74
N PHE A 74 13.24 0.42 2.72
CA PHE A 74 13.44 -0.05 1.34
C PHE A 74 14.36 0.88 0.52
N VAL A 75 14.57 2.12 0.97
CA VAL A 75 15.38 3.15 0.28
C VAL A 75 16.72 3.42 1.00
N SER A 76 17.10 2.56 1.94
CA SER A 76 18.37 2.66 2.69
C SER A 76 19.18 1.38 2.54
#